data_AF-A0A2N6U1W4-F1
#
_entry.id   AF-A0A2N6U1W4-F1
#
_cell.length_a   1.000
_cell.length_b   1.000
_cell.length_c   1.000
_cell.angle_alpha   90.00
_cell.angle_beta   90.00
_cell.angle_gamma   90.00
#
_symmetry.space_group_name_H-M   'P 1'
#
loop_
_entity.id
_entity.type
_entity.pdbx_description
1 polymer ?
#
loop_
_entity_poly.entity_id
_entity_poly.type
_entity_poly.pdbx_seq_one_letter_code
_entity_poly.pdbx_strand_id
1 'polypeptide(L)'
;MGIIANAIGLFVLPFIAVLGGAVVGLMGMTPAPLSPDGGTFETSAASIYYIAAPADEASSTTCEFDGQNLDVDREDSALSVGEIDGVEYESVYMVISPQNQQVTVHCEGATTLAVAEVGVVGMLISTGVGVIIPIVLGLLALILTIWGIIALVRSS
;
A
#
# COMPACT_ATOMS: atom_id res chain seq x y z
N MET A 1 -12.66 35.43 16.91
CA MET A 1 -11.30 34.85 16.77
C MET A 1 -11.29 33.31 16.88
N GLY A 2 -12.00 32.68 17.82
CA GLY A 2 -11.99 31.22 17.98
C GLY A 2 -12.62 30.38 16.84
N ILE A 3 -13.62 30.92 16.12
CA ILE A 3 -14.26 30.22 14.99
C ILE A 3 -13.35 30.16 13.75
N ILE A 4 -12.60 31.23 13.48
CA ILE A 4 -11.65 31.30 12.36
C ILE A 4 -10.46 30.38 12.62
N ALA A 5 -9.95 30.35 13.86
CA ALA A 5 -8.89 29.41 14.25
C ALA A 5 -9.33 27.94 14.17
N ASN A 6 -10.58 27.62 14.56
CA ASN A 6 -11.12 26.27 14.42
C ASN A 6 -11.39 25.89 12.95
N ALA A 7 -11.87 26.82 12.12
CA ALA A 7 -12.09 26.57 10.69
C ALA A 7 -10.76 26.32 9.94
N ILE A 8 -9.70 27.07 10.28
CA ILE A 8 -8.35 26.83 9.75
C ILE A 8 -7.81 25.49 10.25
N GLY A 9 -7.95 25.18 11.54
CA GLY A 9 -7.57 23.88 12.09
C GLY A 9 -8.27 22.72 11.38
N LEU A 10 -9.57 22.86 11.10
CA LEU A 10 -10.38 21.85 10.41
C LEU A 10 -10.01 21.67 8.93
N PHE A 11 -9.48 22.70 8.26
CA PHE A 11 -9.00 22.58 6.88
C PHE A 11 -7.54 22.11 6.80
N VAL A 12 -6.68 22.52 7.72
CA VAL A 12 -5.23 22.26 7.67
C VAL A 12 -4.87 20.88 8.24
N LEU A 13 -5.51 20.45 9.34
CA LEU A 13 -5.25 19.14 9.95
C LEU A 13 -5.55 17.94 9.04
N PRO A 14 -6.65 17.88 8.27
CA PRO A 14 -6.87 16.75 7.36
C PRO A 14 -5.83 16.72 6.23
N PHE A 15 -5.32 17.85 5.75
CA PHE A 15 -4.22 17.85 4.79
C PHE A 15 -2.92 17.31 5.38
N ILE A 16 -2.59 17.67 6.63
CA ILE A 16 -1.43 17.11 7.35
C ILE A 16 -1.64 15.62 7.65
N ALA A 17 -2.86 15.20 8.00
CA ALA A 17 -3.20 13.81 8.23
C ALA A 17 -3.17 12.97 6.94
N VAL A 18 -3.57 13.52 5.80
CA VAL A 18 -3.42 12.88 4.48
C VAL A 18 -1.95 12.72 4.10
N LEU A 19 -1.13 13.76 4.32
CA LEU A 19 0.33 13.67 4.12
C LEU A 19 0.98 12.66 5.08
N GLY A 20 0.57 12.62 6.35
CA GLY A 20 1.05 11.64 7.32
C GLY A 20 0.59 10.20 7.01
N GLY A 21 -0.65 10.04 6.53
CA GLY A 21 -1.22 8.75 6.13
C GLY A 21 -0.56 8.18 4.88
N ALA A 22 -0.16 9.02 3.91
CA ALA A 22 0.59 8.61 2.73
C ALA A 22 1.96 8.01 3.10
N VAL A 23 2.63 8.54 4.14
CA VAL A 23 3.90 8.00 4.65
C VAL A 23 3.71 6.62 5.30
N VAL A 24 2.58 6.38 5.98
CA VAL A 24 2.26 5.08 6.59
C VAL A 24 1.85 4.04 5.55
N GLY A 25 1.18 4.44 4.46
CA GLY A 25 0.83 3.55 3.35
C GLY A 25 2.04 2.96 2.64
N LEU A 26 3.13 3.74 2.54
CA LEU A 26 4.42 3.29 2.00
C LEU A 26 5.15 2.25 2.88
N MET A 27 4.78 2.12 4.17
CA MET A 27 5.34 1.10 5.06
C MET A 27 4.61 -0.26 5.00
N GLY A 28 3.59 -0.39 4.16
CA GLY A 28 2.77 -1.61 4.06
C GLY A 28 3.36 -2.71 3.17
N MET A 29 4.27 -2.36 2.27
CA MET A 29 5.02 -3.33 1.46
C MET A 29 6.38 -3.49 2.12
N THR A 30 6.59 -4.61 2.81
CA THR A 30 7.93 -4.98 3.28
C THR A 30 8.52 -5.96 2.26
N PRO A 31 9.30 -5.47 1.28
CA PRO A 31 9.93 -6.36 0.31
C PRO A 31 10.93 -7.26 1.04
N ALA A 32 10.73 -8.57 0.93
CA ALA A 32 11.64 -9.58 1.45
C ALA A 32 12.65 -9.93 0.35
N PRO A 33 13.96 -9.90 0.65
CA PRO A 33 14.98 -10.23 -0.36
C PRO A 33 14.88 -11.70 -0.77
N LEU A 34 15.03 -11.94 -2.07
CA LEU A 34 15.16 -13.24 -2.71
C LEU A 34 16.57 -13.43 -3.24
N SER A 35 16.96 -14.68 -3.47
CA SER A 35 18.22 -14.97 -4.16
C SER A 35 18.16 -14.42 -5.59
N PRO A 36 19.29 -13.99 -6.19
CA PRO A 36 19.32 -13.40 -7.54
C PRO A 36 18.76 -14.31 -8.63
N ASP A 37 18.92 -15.63 -8.48
CA ASP A 37 18.40 -16.64 -9.42
C ASP A 37 16.91 -16.99 -9.17
N GLY A 38 16.25 -16.25 -8.27
CA GLY A 38 14.91 -16.53 -7.76
C GLY A 38 14.90 -17.37 -6.48
N GLY A 39 13.74 -17.93 -6.14
CA GLY A 39 13.58 -18.73 -4.92
C GLY A 39 12.14 -19.16 -4.69
N THR A 40 11.91 -19.80 -3.54
CA THR A 40 10.59 -20.27 -3.15
C THR A 40 9.93 -19.34 -2.14
N PHE A 41 8.65 -19.07 -2.35
CA PHE A 41 7.80 -18.35 -1.40
C PHE A 41 6.44 -19.03 -1.25
N GLU A 42 5.84 -18.88 -0.07
CA GLU A 42 4.51 -19.40 0.21
C GLU A 42 3.47 -18.37 -0.21
N THR A 43 2.48 -18.83 -0.97
CA THR A 43 1.33 -18.01 -1.39
C THR A 43 0.14 -18.21 -0.46
N SER A 44 -0.69 -17.17 -0.39
CA SER A 44 -1.95 -17.14 0.35
C SER A 44 -3.08 -16.68 -0.57
N ALA A 45 -4.23 -17.35 -0.49
CA ALA A 45 -5.41 -17.01 -1.30
C ALA A 45 -5.98 -15.60 -1.06
N ALA A 46 -5.55 -14.94 0.02
CA ALA A 46 -5.98 -13.59 0.39
C ALA A 46 -4.88 -12.53 0.22
N SER A 47 -3.81 -12.85 -0.51
CA SER A 47 -2.66 -11.97 -0.72
C SER A 47 -2.29 -11.90 -2.19
N ILE A 48 -1.75 -10.76 -2.60
CA ILE A 48 -1.13 -10.52 -3.91
C ILE A 48 0.38 -10.43 -3.68
N TYR A 49 1.16 -11.08 -4.53
CA TYR A 49 2.61 -11.09 -4.44
C TYR A 49 3.20 -10.31 -5.60
N TYR A 50 4.14 -9.42 -5.34
CA TYR A 50 4.86 -8.69 -6.36
C TYR A 50 6.31 -9.15 -6.37
N ILE A 51 6.78 -9.60 -7.53
CA ILE A 51 8.22 -9.82 -7.74
C ILE A 51 8.81 -8.51 -8.22
N ALA A 52 9.87 -8.09 -7.56
CA ALA A 52 10.53 -6.83 -7.82
C ALA A 52 12.03 -7.01 -8.03
N ALA A 53 12.59 -6.12 -8.83
CA ALA A 53 14.01 -6.02 -9.14
C ALA A 53 14.45 -4.56 -8.96
N PRO A 54 15.77 -4.28 -8.87
CA PRO A 54 16.28 -2.92 -8.90
C PRO A 54 15.70 -2.13 -10.09
N ALA A 55 15.31 -0.88 -9.87
CA ALA A 55 14.60 -0.06 -10.87
C ALA A 55 15.34 0.05 -12.22
N ASP A 56 16.68 0.05 -12.19
CA ASP A 56 17.53 0.08 -13.38
C ASP A 56 17.58 -1.25 -14.15
N GLU A 57 17.17 -2.35 -13.52
CA GLU A 57 17.20 -3.72 -14.05
C GLU A 57 15.78 -4.31 -14.28
N ALA A 58 14.74 -3.68 -13.72
CA ALA A 58 13.36 -4.14 -13.77
C ALA A 58 12.86 -4.40 -15.20
N SER A 59 13.20 -3.51 -16.14
CA SER A 59 12.78 -3.64 -17.55
C SER A 59 13.40 -4.83 -18.28
N SER A 60 14.62 -5.23 -17.90
CA SER A 60 15.33 -6.39 -18.49
C SER A 60 15.08 -7.70 -17.76
N THR A 61 14.47 -7.64 -16.57
CA THR A 61 14.22 -8.82 -15.75
C THR A 61 13.07 -9.65 -16.33
N THR A 62 13.30 -10.95 -16.47
CA THR A 62 12.31 -11.93 -16.92
C THR A 62 12.25 -13.07 -15.91
N CYS A 63 11.04 -13.48 -15.53
CA CYS A 63 10.83 -14.51 -14.52
C CYS A 63 9.94 -15.64 -15.04
N GLU A 64 10.28 -16.87 -14.69
CA GLU A 64 9.47 -18.07 -14.83
C GLU A 64 8.95 -18.53 -13.46
N PHE A 65 7.71 -19.00 -13.44
CA PHE A 65 7.01 -19.38 -12.20
C PHE A 65 6.58 -20.84 -12.27
N ASP A 66 6.95 -21.61 -11.25
CA ASP A 66 6.49 -22.97 -11.04
C ASP A 66 5.49 -23.01 -9.87
N GLY A 67 4.23 -23.27 -10.22
CA GLY A 67 3.11 -23.45 -9.32
C GLY A 67 1.82 -23.75 -10.10
N GLN A 68 0.78 -24.24 -9.41
CA GLN A 68 -0.46 -24.64 -10.07
C GLN A 68 -1.51 -23.53 -10.02
N ASN A 69 -2.21 -23.27 -11.12
CA ASN A 69 -3.29 -22.26 -11.17
C ASN A 69 -2.84 -20.86 -10.70
N LEU A 70 -1.64 -20.44 -11.10
CA LEU A 70 -1.17 -19.08 -10.87
C LEU A 70 -1.72 -18.14 -11.94
N ASP A 71 -2.13 -16.97 -11.52
CA ASP A 71 -2.37 -15.83 -12.39
C ASP A 71 -1.14 -14.91 -12.28
N VAL A 72 -0.42 -14.75 -13.39
CA VAL A 72 0.86 -14.03 -13.44
C VAL A 72 0.76 -12.98 -14.52
N ASP A 73 0.75 -11.73 -14.10
CA ASP A 73 0.74 -10.57 -14.97
C ASP A 73 2.09 -9.88 -14.91
N ARG A 74 2.63 -9.52 -16.08
CA ARG A 74 3.79 -8.63 -16.16
C ARG A 74 3.29 -7.21 -15.93
N GLU A 75 3.92 -6.52 -14.98
CA GLU A 75 3.61 -5.12 -14.73
C GLU A 75 4.28 -4.27 -15.82
N ASP A 76 3.47 -3.64 -16.67
CA ASP A 76 3.96 -2.71 -17.70
C ASP A 76 4.32 -1.33 -17.12
N SER A 77 3.91 -1.05 -15.88
CA SER A 77 4.12 0.20 -15.18
C SER A 77 5.07 -0.01 -14.00
N ALA A 78 6.13 0.79 -13.95
CA ALA A 78 7.07 0.83 -12.83
C ALA A 78 6.34 1.24 -11.53
N LEU A 79 5.88 0.25 -10.76
CA LEU A 79 5.34 0.46 -9.42
C LEU A 79 6.48 0.28 -8.42
N SER A 80 6.88 1.36 -7.74
CA SER A 80 7.87 1.28 -6.67
C SER A 80 7.31 0.43 -5.52
N VAL A 81 8.02 -0.65 -5.16
CA VAL A 81 7.65 -1.55 -4.05
C VAL A 81 8.38 -1.21 -2.75
N GLY A 82 9.30 -0.26 -2.80
CA GLY A 82 10.11 0.21 -1.67
C GLY A 82 11.60 0.18 -1.95
N GLU A 83 12.37 0.41 -0.88
CA GLU A 83 13.83 0.48 -0.93
C GLU A 83 14.43 -0.59 0.00
N ILE A 84 15.42 -1.34 -0.50
CA ILE A 84 16.24 -2.25 0.31
C ILE A 84 17.69 -1.78 0.19
N ASP A 85 18.33 -1.51 1.33
CA ASP A 85 19.75 -1.12 1.42
C ASP A 85 20.15 0.06 0.51
N GLY A 86 19.27 1.05 0.31
CA GLY A 86 19.55 2.23 -0.52
C GLY A 86 19.21 2.07 -2.01
N VAL A 87 18.69 0.90 -2.42
CA VAL A 87 18.32 0.59 -3.80
C VAL A 87 16.81 0.56 -3.93
N GLU A 88 16.26 1.33 -4.86
CA GLU A 88 14.83 1.34 -5.18
C GLU A 88 14.46 0.11 -6.02
N TYR A 89 13.42 -0.59 -5.59
CA TYR A 89 12.89 -1.77 -6.28
C TYR A 89 11.56 -1.43 -6.94
N GLU A 90 11.40 -1.88 -8.19
CA GLU A 90 10.18 -1.75 -8.96
C GLU A 90 9.56 -3.12 -9.22
N SER A 91 8.24 -3.19 -9.24
CA SER A 91 7.51 -4.41 -9.59
C SER A 91 7.77 -4.79 -11.05
N VAL A 92 8.02 -6.07 -11.27
CA VAL A 92 8.19 -6.66 -12.61
C VAL A 92 7.01 -7.59 -12.91
N TYR A 93 6.56 -8.34 -11.91
CA TYR A 93 5.42 -9.26 -12.03
C TYR A 93 4.49 -9.15 -10.82
N MET A 94 3.20 -9.24 -11.09
CA MET A 94 2.16 -9.49 -10.11
C MET A 94 1.76 -10.97 -10.18
N VAL A 95 1.73 -11.63 -9.03
CA VAL A 95 1.41 -13.05 -8.89
C VAL A 95 0.23 -13.20 -7.93
N ILE A 96 -0.84 -13.82 -8.42
CA ILE A 96 -2.03 -14.14 -7.65
C ILE A 96 -2.22 -15.65 -7.65
N SER A 97 -2.40 -16.23 -6.47
CA SER A 97 -2.70 -17.64 -6.30
C SER A 97 -4.05 -17.80 -5.58
N PRO A 98 -5.03 -18.51 -6.15
CA PRO A 98 -6.34 -18.73 -5.51
C PRO A 98 -6.27 -19.73 -4.35
N GLN A 99 -5.12 -20.36 -4.11
CA GLN A 99 -4.91 -21.38 -3.09
C GLN A 99 -3.57 -21.18 -2.38
N ASN A 100 -3.46 -21.68 -1.16
CA ASN A 100 -2.19 -21.64 -0.43
C ASN A 100 -1.26 -22.72 -0.99
N GLN A 101 -0.11 -22.32 -1.53
CA GLN A 101 0.87 -23.23 -2.09
C GLN A 101 2.26 -22.60 -2.12
N GLN A 102 3.30 -23.44 -2.18
CA GLN A 102 4.66 -23.00 -2.46
C GLN A 102 4.82 -22.72 -3.95
N VAL A 103 5.31 -21.53 -4.29
CA VAL A 103 5.65 -21.13 -5.65
C VAL A 103 7.15 -20.96 -5.74
N THR A 104 7.75 -21.54 -6.77
CA THR A 104 9.16 -21.29 -7.11
C THR A 104 9.20 -20.28 -8.24
N VAL A 105 9.98 -19.22 -8.06
CA VAL A 105 10.28 -18.28 -9.14
C VAL A 105 11.74 -18.41 -9.53
N HIS A 106 12.01 -18.33 -10.83
CA HIS A 106 13.35 -18.24 -11.39
C HIS A 106 13.41 -17.01 -12.27
N CYS A 107 14.32 -16.07 -12.00
CA CYS A 107 14.46 -14.87 -12.82
C CYS A 107 15.86 -14.74 -13.38
N GLU A 108 15.94 -14.10 -14.54
CA GLU A 108 17.18 -13.70 -15.19
C GLU A 108 17.18 -12.19 -15.44
N GLY A 109 18.37 -11.59 -15.46
CA GLY A 109 18.55 -10.18 -15.79
C GLY A 109 18.52 -9.21 -14.60
N ALA A 110 18.46 -9.73 -13.38
CA ALA A 110 18.58 -8.95 -12.14
C ALA A 110 19.76 -9.42 -11.28
N THR A 111 20.43 -8.49 -10.60
CA THR A 111 21.52 -8.75 -9.66
C THR A 111 21.00 -9.13 -8.27
N THR A 112 19.82 -8.64 -7.91
CA THR A 112 19.09 -8.98 -6.70
C THR A 112 17.59 -9.00 -6.99
N LEU A 113 16.83 -9.76 -6.20
CA LEU A 113 15.38 -9.84 -6.34
C LEU A 113 14.74 -9.60 -4.98
N ALA A 114 13.48 -9.16 -5.00
CA ALA A 114 12.65 -9.06 -3.83
C ALA A 114 11.23 -9.53 -4.12
N VAL A 115 10.55 -10.00 -3.07
CA VAL A 115 9.11 -10.28 -3.10
C VAL A 115 8.42 -9.42 -2.07
N ALA A 116 7.43 -8.67 -2.52
CA ALA A 116 6.54 -7.93 -1.65
C ALA A 116 5.21 -8.67 -1.57
N GLU A 117 4.75 -8.97 -0.35
CA GLU A 117 3.40 -9.48 -0.11
C GLU A 117 2.48 -8.31 0.24
N VAL A 118 1.35 -8.24 -0.45
CA VAL A 118 0.25 -7.32 -0.14
C VAL A 118 -0.98 -8.14 0.22
N GLY A 119 -1.23 -8.28 1.51
CA GLY A 119 -2.48 -8.87 2.01
C GLY A 119 -3.68 -8.00 1.63
N VAL A 120 -4.64 -8.56 0.90
CA VAL A 120 -5.85 -7.83 0.45
C VAL A 120 -6.65 -7.30 1.64
N VAL A 121 -6.70 -8.08 2.72
CA VAL A 121 -7.33 -7.67 3.98
C VAL A 121 -6.57 -6.51 4.64
N GLY A 122 -5.24 -6.53 4.60
CA GLY A 122 -4.40 -5.45 5.13
C GLY A 122 -4.59 -4.14 4.36
N MET A 123 -4.71 -4.21 3.04
CA MET A 123 -4.96 -3.06 2.18
C MET A 123 -6.37 -2.45 2.39
N LEU A 124 -7.39 -3.29 2.57
CA LEU A 124 -8.74 -2.83 2.87
C LEU A 124 -8.84 -2.18 4.26
N ILE A 125 -8.16 -2.76 5.25
CA ILE A 125 -8.10 -2.19 6.61
C ILE A 125 -7.28 -0.89 6.60
N SER A 126 -6.13 -0.83 5.92
CA SER A 126 -5.31 0.38 5.89
C SER A 126 -6.04 1.55 5.22
N THR A 127 -6.76 1.30 4.13
CA THR A 127 -7.56 2.32 3.45
C THR A 127 -8.78 2.72 4.30
N GLY A 128 -9.46 1.75 4.90
CA GLY A 128 -10.61 1.99 5.77
C GLY A 128 -10.26 2.79 7.02
N VAL A 129 -9.24 2.37 7.75
CA VAL A 129 -8.82 2.98 9.01
C VAL A 129 -7.98 4.24 8.79
N GLY A 130 -7.11 4.25 7.78
CA GLY A 130 -6.20 5.36 7.51
C GLY A 130 -6.85 6.55 6.82
N VAL A 131 -7.90 6.33 6.01
CA VAL A 131 -8.51 7.41 5.21
C VAL A 131 -9.99 7.60 5.55
N ILE A 132 -10.80 6.53 5.54
CA ILE A 132 -12.26 6.65 5.66
C ILE A 132 -12.67 7.06 7.09
N ILE A 133 -12.15 6.40 8.13
CA ILE A 133 -12.51 6.69 9.53
C ILE A 133 -12.22 8.16 9.92
N PRO A 134 -11.03 8.74 9.65
CA PRO A 134 -10.75 10.14 9.97
C PRO A 134 -11.68 11.11 9.27
N ILE A 135 -12.03 10.86 8.00
CA ILE A 135 -12.95 11.71 7.24
C ILE A 135 -14.34 11.68 7.88
N VAL A 136 -14.87 10.48 8.19
CA VAL A 136 -16.20 10.34 8.79
C VAL A 136 -16.25 10.98 10.19
N LEU A 137 -15.24 10.75 11.03
CA LEU A 137 -15.16 11.36 12.36
C LEU A 137 -15.03 12.89 12.27
N GLY A 138 -14.26 13.40 11.31
CA GLY A 138 -14.15 14.83 11.03
C GLY A 138 -15.48 15.46 10.61
N LEU A 139 -16.23 14.79 9.73
CA LEU A 139 -17.57 15.22 9.32
C LEU A 139 -18.57 15.20 10.49
N LEU A 140 -18.56 14.15 11.31
CA LEU A 140 -19.42 14.07 12.50
C LEU A 140 -19.10 15.18 13.51
N ALA A 141 -17.81 15.46 13.75
CA ALA A 141 -17.39 16.56 14.61
C ALA A 141 -17.84 17.93 14.08
N LEU A 142 -17.76 18.16 12.76
CA LEU A 142 -18.27 19.37 12.12
C LEU A 142 -19.79 19.50 12.34
N ILE A 143 -20.55 18.44 12.08
CA ILE A 143 -22.02 18.43 12.23
C ILE A 143 -22.40 18.77 13.67
N LEU A 144 -21.78 18.12 14.66
CA LEU A 144 -22.04 18.38 16.08
C LEU A 144 -21.66 19.80 16.49
N THR A 145 -20.58 20.35 15.92
CA THR A 145 -20.16 21.74 16.17
C THR A 145 -21.19 22.73 15.62
N ILE A 146 -21.66 22.53 14.39
CA ILE A 146 -22.72 23.37 13.78
C ILE A 146 -24.00 23.28 14.62
N TRP A 147 -24.39 22.07 15.01
CA TRP A 147 -25.57 21.85 15.85
C TRP A 147 -25.45 22.54 17.21
N GLY A 148 -24.30 22.45 17.87
CA GLY A 148 -24.04 23.12 19.15
C GLY A 148 -24.17 24.64 19.05
N ILE A 149 -23.67 25.23 17.96
CA ILE A 149 -23.84 26.67 17.69
C ILE A 149 -25.32 27.02 17.48
N ILE A 150 -26.06 26.25 16.67
CA ILE A 150 -27.50 26.50 16.44
C ILE A 150 -28.29 26.38 17.74
N ALA A 151 -28.00 25.38 18.56
CA ALA A 151 -28.65 25.17 19.85
C ALA A 151 -28.40 26.35 20.80
N LEU A 152 -27.16 26.85 20.88
CA LEU A 152 -26.80 28.00 21.70
C LEU A 152 -27.52 29.28 21.25
N VAL A 153 -27.64 29.49 19.94
CA VAL A 153 -28.35 30.65 19.38
C VAL A 153 -29.86 30.55 19.60
N ARG A 154 -30.44 29.35 19.56
CA ARG A 154 -31.87 29.12 19.81
C ARG A 154 -32.27 29.15 21.29
N SER A 155 -31.32 28.92 22.21
CA SER A 155 -31.58 28.99 23.66
C SER A 155 -31.47 30.40 24.23
N SER A 156 -31.07 31.37 23.41
CA SER A 156 -30.97 32.80 23.74
C SER A 156 -32.20 33.54 23.21
#